data_AF-A0ABD1E2J9-F1
#
_entry.id   AF-A0ABD1E2J9-F1
#
_cell.length_a   1.000
_cell.length_b   1.000
_cell.length_c   1.000
_cell.angle_alpha   90.00
_cell.angle_beta   90.00
_cell.angle_gamma   90.00
#
_symmetry.space_group_name_H-M   'P 1'
#
loop_
_entity.id
_entity.type
_entity.pdbx_description
1 polymer ?
#
loop_
_entity_poly.entity_id
_entity_poly.type
_entity_poly.pdbx_seq_one_letter_code
_entity_poly.pdbx_strand_id
1 'polypeptide(L)'
;MVNEDFVPSDEDEISDSREECVFSCNCGISCFDRKKMLQFIRERKDENYEKHKRKRRRNLRTEYLASIKNKCVKPCEIGSPCKCQKKCREKINKTEDIIFTKFWDLESYDLQNSYLYGCIRVDKKKIFYKNKQNRQESSRKFTAKYTVNVDGQDVNISGVRKNSLSSRLCINL
;
A
#
# COMPACT_ATOMS: atom_id res chain seq x y z
N MET A 1 25.22 17.94 -33.41
CA MET A 1 23.95 18.40 -32.82
C MET A 1 23.89 17.84 -31.41
N VAL A 2 24.49 18.58 -30.49
CA VAL A 2 24.49 18.30 -29.05
C VAL A 2 23.25 18.99 -28.51
N ASN A 3 22.34 18.22 -27.91
CA ASN A 3 21.22 18.79 -27.15
C ASN A 3 21.57 18.73 -25.68
N GLU A 4 21.51 19.91 -25.10
CA GLU A 4 21.96 20.32 -23.79
C GLU A 4 21.13 19.70 -22.67
N ASP A 5 21.82 19.43 -21.58
CA ASP A 5 21.29 18.92 -20.33
C ASP A 5 20.25 19.90 -19.73
N PHE A 6 19.07 19.36 -19.46
CA PHE A 6 18.03 20.04 -18.69
C PHE A 6 18.47 20.07 -17.22
N VAL A 7 18.93 21.23 -16.75
CA VAL A 7 19.16 21.54 -15.34
C VAL A 7 17.88 22.15 -14.78
N PRO A 8 17.17 21.50 -13.84
CA PRO A 8 16.13 22.17 -13.09
C PRO A 8 16.77 23.07 -12.04
N SER A 9 16.70 24.38 -12.30
CA SER A 9 16.91 25.45 -11.33
C SER A 9 15.62 25.71 -10.57
N ASP A 10 15.80 26.01 -9.27
CA ASP A 10 14.85 26.64 -8.34
C ASP A 10 13.67 25.71 -7.93
N GLU A 11 13.23 25.57 -6.68
CA GLU A 11 13.03 26.46 -5.53
C GLU A 11 13.16 25.58 -4.24
N ASP A 12 13.33 26.01 -2.99
CA ASP A 12 12.68 27.07 -2.23
C ASP A 12 13.60 27.43 -1.03
N GLU A 13 14.10 28.67 -0.97
CA GLU A 13 14.59 29.22 0.29
C GLU A 13 13.39 29.56 1.18
N ILE A 14 13.01 28.62 2.05
CA ILE A 14 12.06 28.86 3.13
C ILE A 14 12.77 29.77 4.15
N SER A 15 12.49 31.07 4.07
CA SER A 15 12.84 32.04 5.09
C SER A 15 11.98 31.82 6.34
N ASP A 16 12.54 31.11 7.32
CA ASP A 16 11.94 30.85 8.63
C ASP A 16 11.92 32.15 9.46
N SER A 17 10.95 33.03 9.16
CA SER A 17 10.59 34.16 10.01
C SER A 17 9.76 33.66 11.18
N ARG A 18 10.43 33.00 12.15
CA ARG A 18 9.85 32.74 13.47
C ARG A 18 9.65 34.06 14.19
N GLU A 19 8.41 34.56 14.14
CA GLU A 19 7.90 35.57 15.04
C GLU A 19 8.25 35.19 16.50
N GLU A 20 9.02 36.06 17.15
CA GLU A 20 9.34 35.95 18.56
C GLU A 20 8.06 36.15 19.39
N CYS A 21 7.38 35.05 19.73
CA CYS A 21 6.37 35.06 20.77
C CYS A 21 7.03 35.30 22.14
N VAL A 22 7.16 36.57 22.53
CA VAL A 22 7.62 36.99 23.86
C VAL A 22 6.48 36.76 24.87
N PHE A 23 6.33 35.52 25.33
CA PHE A 23 5.42 35.19 26.43
C PHE A 23 6.16 35.42 27.75
N SER A 24 5.94 36.57 28.38
CA SER A 24 6.47 36.87 29.71
C SER A 24 5.71 36.07 30.78
N CYS A 25 6.22 34.88 31.15
CA CYS A 25 5.71 34.18 32.35
C CYS A 25 6.29 34.84 33.59
N ASN A 26 5.42 35.37 34.45
CA ASN A 26 5.78 35.94 35.75
C ASN A 26 5.84 34.86 36.86
N CYS A 27 6.21 33.64 36.47
CA CYS A 27 6.31 32.50 37.36
C CYS A 27 7.78 32.36 37.81
N GLY A 28 8.07 32.66 39.09
CA GLY A 28 9.40 32.65 39.72
C GLY A 28 10.10 31.29 39.82
N ILE A 29 9.95 30.43 38.83
CA ILE A 29 10.72 29.20 38.64
C ILE A 29 11.62 29.50 37.44
N SER A 30 12.91 29.60 37.72
CA SER A 30 13.97 29.93 36.75
C SER A 30 13.68 29.34 35.38
N CYS A 31 13.62 30.20 34.36
CA CYS A 31 13.61 29.83 32.95
C CYS A 31 14.82 28.94 32.66
N PHE A 32 14.66 27.64 32.88
CA PHE A 32 15.68 26.65 32.65
C PHE A 32 15.79 26.46 31.13
N ASP A 33 16.64 27.30 30.54
CA ASP A 33 17.23 27.23 29.21
C ASP A 33 16.41 26.48 28.14
N ARG A 34 15.42 27.17 27.55
CA ARG A 34 14.85 26.76 26.24
C ARG A 34 15.95 26.56 25.18
N LYS A 35 17.04 27.32 25.26
CA LYS A 35 18.22 27.16 24.39
C LYS A 35 18.90 25.80 24.56
N LYS A 36 18.96 25.24 25.78
CA LYS A 36 19.46 23.87 26.00
C LYS A 36 18.48 22.81 25.52
N MET A 37 17.16 23.04 25.65
CA MET A 37 16.17 22.05 25.22
C MET A 37 16.15 21.85 23.69
N LEU A 38 16.36 22.91 22.91
CA LEU A 38 16.51 22.83 21.45
C LEU A 38 17.85 22.19 21.02
N GLN A 39 18.89 22.30 21.85
CA GLN A 39 20.22 21.72 21.58
C GLN A 39 20.25 20.19 21.69
N PHE A 40 19.24 19.58 22.34
CA PHE A 40 19.09 18.12 22.45
C PHE A 40 18.09 17.52 21.46
N ILE A 41 17.41 18.32 20.63
CA ILE A 41 16.72 17.78 19.46
C ILE A 41 17.81 17.42 18.46
N ARG A 42 18.35 16.20 18.58
CA ARG A 42 19.09 15.61 17.46
C ARG A 42 18.19 15.71 16.25
N GLU A 43 18.60 16.46 15.24
CA GLU A 43 18.08 16.30 13.90
C GLU A 43 18.22 14.81 13.59
N ARG A 44 17.12 14.06 13.64
CA ARG A 44 17.12 12.66 13.26
C ARG A 44 17.42 12.68 11.76
N LYS A 45 18.70 12.50 11.40
CA LYS A 45 19.05 11.87 10.13
C LYS A 45 18.53 10.45 10.22
N ASP A 46 17.24 10.33 9.94
CA ASP A 46 16.46 9.16 10.27
C ASP A 46 17.03 8.02 9.45
N GLU A 47 17.58 6.98 10.08
CA GLU A 47 17.91 5.74 9.39
C GLU A 47 16.66 5.18 8.67
N ASN A 48 15.46 5.60 9.09
CA ASN A 48 14.21 5.32 8.39
C ASN A 48 14.00 6.15 7.13
N TYR A 49 14.81 7.15 6.78
CA TYR A 49 14.60 7.97 5.59
C TYR A 49 14.68 7.14 4.31
N GLU A 50 15.72 6.31 4.17
CA GLU A 50 15.83 5.39 3.03
C GLU A 50 14.75 4.31 3.05
N LYS A 51 14.33 3.85 4.23
CA LYS A 51 13.18 2.94 4.39
C LYS A 51 11.88 3.61 3.94
N HIS A 52 11.66 4.88 4.27
CA HIS A 52 10.49 5.67 3.89
C HIS A 52 10.49 5.97 2.39
N LYS A 53 11.64 6.31 1.80
CA LYS A 53 11.79 6.42 0.34
C LYS A 53 11.42 5.12 -0.37
N ARG A 54 11.93 3.97 0.10
CA ARG A 54 11.58 2.66 -0.47
C ARG A 54 10.09 2.35 -0.33
N LYS A 55 9.47 2.66 0.82
CA LYS A 55 8.02 2.50 1.01
C LYS A 55 7.24 3.37 0.03
N ARG A 56 7.60 4.65 -0.11
CA ARG A 56 6.98 5.58 -1.07
C ARG A 56 7.12 5.06 -2.50
N ARG A 57 8.35 4.71 -2.93
CA ARG A 57 8.61 4.15 -4.27
C ARG A 57 7.81 2.88 -4.54
N ARG A 58 7.67 1.99 -3.54
CA ARG A 58 6.82 0.80 -3.66
C ARG A 58 5.36 1.18 -3.87
N ASN A 59 4.82 2.12 -3.10
CA ASN A 59 3.42 2.54 -3.21
C ASN A 59 3.14 3.28 -4.53
N LEU A 60 4.14 3.96 -5.09
CA LEU A 60 4.09 4.65 -6.39
C LEU A 60 4.39 3.74 -7.58
N ARG A 61 4.61 2.43 -7.35
CA ARG A 61 4.97 1.46 -8.39
C ARG A 61 6.29 1.81 -9.12
N THR A 62 7.15 2.66 -8.56
CA THR A 62 8.44 3.00 -9.18
C THR A 62 9.51 1.97 -8.83
N GLU A 63 10.57 1.89 -9.63
CA GLU A 63 11.71 1.06 -9.31
C GLU A 63 12.37 1.46 -7.98
N TYR A 64 12.89 0.47 -7.25
CA TYR A 64 13.63 0.73 -6.02
C TYR A 64 14.62 -0.37 -5.70
N LEU A 65 15.63 -0.03 -4.90
CA LEU A 65 16.60 -1.01 -4.40
C LEU A 65 16.05 -1.70 -3.15
N ALA A 66 15.99 -3.03 -3.20
CA ALA A 66 15.64 -3.86 -2.06
C ALA A 66 16.70 -3.73 -0.97
N SER A 67 16.27 -3.68 0.29
CA SER A 67 17.19 -3.55 1.45
C SER A 67 18.14 -4.74 1.59
N ILE A 68 17.78 -5.90 1.06
CA ILE A 68 18.56 -7.12 1.13
C ILE A 68 19.18 -7.34 -0.25
N LYS A 69 20.51 -7.42 -0.31
CA LYS A 69 21.31 -7.65 -1.52
C LYS A 69 21.25 -6.53 -2.57
N ASN A 70 20.75 -5.33 -2.22
CA ASN A 70 20.64 -4.16 -3.12
C ASN A 70 20.06 -4.49 -4.51
N LYS A 71 19.15 -5.45 -4.58
CA LYS A 71 18.55 -5.88 -5.85
C LYS A 71 17.59 -4.80 -6.33
N CYS A 72 17.68 -4.41 -7.60
CA CYS A 72 16.68 -3.56 -8.21
C CYS A 72 15.34 -4.31 -8.36
N VAL A 73 14.30 -3.78 -7.75
CA VAL A 73 12.92 -4.22 -7.91
C VAL A 73 12.31 -3.34 -9.00
N LYS A 74 11.94 -3.97 -10.12
CA LYS A 74 11.28 -3.29 -11.24
C LYS A 74 9.88 -2.78 -10.83
N PRO A 75 9.34 -1.78 -11.55
CA PRO A 75 7.93 -1.42 -11.44
C PRO A 75 7.05 -2.67 -11.52
N CYS A 76 5.98 -2.72 -10.72
CA CYS A 76 4.99 -3.79 -10.87
C CYS A 76 4.42 -3.73 -12.29
N GLU A 77 3.94 -4.81 -12.89
CA GLU A 77 3.24 -4.76 -14.18
C GLU A 77 2.10 -5.77 -14.14
N ILE A 78 1.07 -5.51 -14.93
CA ILE A 78 -0.04 -6.45 -15.08
C ILE A 78 0.51 -7.72 -15.70
N GLY A 79 0.42 -8.81 -14.94
CA GLY A 79 0.95 -10.10 -15.35
C GLY A 79 0.18 -10.75 -16.50
N SER A 80 0.69 -11.88 -16.96
CA SER A 80 -0.03 -12.73 -17.92
C SER A 80 -1.34 -13.28 -17.34
N PRO A 81 -2.31 -13.69 -18.17
CA PRO A 81 -3.59 -14.19 -17.69
C PRO A 81 -3.44 -15.35 -16.70
N CYS A 82 -4.24 -15.37 -15.63
CA CYS A 82 -4.27 -16.53 -14.75
C CYS A 82 -4.65 -17.79 -15.55
N LYS A 83 -4.00 -18.93 -15.27
CA LYS A 83 -4.44 -20.25 -15.75
C LYS A 83 -5.52 -20.86 -14.84
N CYS A 84 -6.25 -20.02 -14.13
CA CYS A 84 -7.17 -20.46 -13.10
C CYS A 84 -8.49 -20.95 -13.70
N GLN A 85 -9.07 -22.04 -13.17
CA GLN A 85 -10.34 -22.61 -13.68
C GLN A 85 -11.50 -21.61 -13.69
N LYS A 86 -11.42 -20.57 -12.85
CA LYS A 86 -12.43 -19.51 -12.77
C LYS A 86 -12.32 -18.47 -13.89
N LYS A 87 -11.28 -18.54 -14.72
CA LYS A 87 -11.02 -17.67 -15.87
C LYS A 87 -11.21 -16.18 -15.55
N CYS A 88 -10.54 -15.71 -14.49
CA CYS A 88 -10.84 -14.40 -13.91
C CYS A 88 -10.71 -13.26 -14.92
N ARG A 89 -9.69 -13.28 -15.78
CA ARG A 89 -9.44 -12.23 -16.77
C ARG A 89 -10.53 -12.13 -17.84
N GLU A 90 -11.11 -13.27 -18.25
CA GLU A 90 -12.27 -13.28 -19.16
C GLU A 90 -13.49 -12.62 -18.52
N LYS A 91 -13.71 -12.81 -17.21
CA LYS A 91 -14.87 -12.25 -16.49
C LYS A 91 -14.78 -10.76 -16.22
N ILE A 92 -13.57 -10.22 -16.19
CA ILE A 92 -13.32 -8.79 -15.92
C ILE A 92 -13.47 -7.97 -17.21
N ASN A 93 -13.79 -8.60 -18.35
CA ASN A 93 -14.03 -7.92 -19.63
C ASN A 93 -12.92 -6.93 -20.03
N LYS A 94 -11.66 -7.25 -19.76
CA LYS A 94 -10.48 -6.38 -20.02
C LYS A 94 -10.47 -5.05 -19.23
N THR A 95 -11.26 -4.91 -18.17
CA THR A 95 -11.20 -3.73 -17.25
C THR A 95 -10.04 -3.81 -16.26
N GLU A 96 -9.16 -4.80 -16.38
CA GLU A 96 -8.03 -5.03 -15.48
C GLU A 96 -7.07 -3.84 -15.43
N ASP A 97 -6.81 -3.19 -16.57
CA ASP A 97 -5.91 -2.04 -16.65
C ASP A 97 -6.49 -0.86 -15.86
N ILE A 98 -7.81 -0.65 -15.95
CA ILE A 98 -8.51 0.41 -15.23
C ILE A 98 -8.46 0.14 -13.71
N ILE A 99 -8.75 -1.09 -13.30
CA ILE A 99 -8.72 -1.51 -11.89
C ILE A 99 -7.31 -1.37 -11.33
N PHE A 100 -6.31 -1.77 -12.12
CA PHE A 100 -4.91 -1.70 -11.75
C PHE A 100 -4.42 -0.27 -11.61
N THR A 101 -4.71 0.60 -12.60
CA THR A 101 -4.37 2.03 -12.54
C THR A 101 -5.05 2.70 -11.35
N LYS A 102 -6.37 2.52 -11.17
CA LYS A 102 -7.10 3.07 -10.02
C LYS A 102 -6.53 2.65 -8.66
N PHE A 103 -6.01 1.43 -8.55
CA PHE A 103 -5.41 0.94 -7.31
C PHE A 103 -4.08 1.64 -7.02
N TRP A 104 -3.23 1.79 -8.02
CA TRP A 104 -1.91 2.40 -7.87
C TRP A 104 -1.97 3.94 -7.77
N ASP A 105 -2.94 4.58 -8.40
CA ASP A 105 -3.22 6.02 -8.30
C ASP A 105 -3.56 6.48 -6.87
N LEU A 106 -3.84 5.55 -5.95
CA LEU A 106 -4.05 5.87 -4.54
C LEU A 106 -2.77 6.32 -3.82
N GLU A 107 -1.60 5.89 -4.30
CA GLU A 107 -0.23 6.21 -3.82
C GLU A 107 0.06 6.02 -2.31
N SER A 108 -0.94 5.61 -1.54
CA SER A 108 -0.93 5.47 -0.09
C SER A 108 -1.28 4.04 0.30
N TYR A 109 -0.47 3.48 1.21
CA TYR A 109 -0.63 2.12 1.69
C TYR A 109 -2.00 1.89 2.36
N ASP A 110 -2.49 2.87 3.11
CA ASP A 110 -3.75 2.74 3.84
C ASP A 110 -4.95 2.80 2.89
N LEU A 111 -4.89 3.66 1.87
CA LEU A 111 -5.90 3.74 0.82
C LEU A 111 -5.92 2.48 -0.03
N GLN A 112 -4.75 1.97 -0.42
CA GLN A 112 -4.60 0.70 -1.14
C GLN A 112 -5.20 -0.45 -0.33
N ASN A 113 -4.89 -0.56 0.96
CA ASN A 113 -5.49 -1.59 1.82
C ASN A 113 -7.01 -1.42 1.94
N SER A 114 -7.49 -0.20 2.16
CA SER A 114 -8.91 0.10 2.22
C SER A 114 -9.64 -0.36 0.95
N TYR A 115 -9.04 -0.10 -0.22
CA TYR A 115 -9.54 -0.59 -1.50
C TYR A 115 -9.62 -2.12 -1.54
N LEU A 116 -8.54 -2.82 -1.16
CA LEU A 116 -8.53 -4.29 -1.10
C LEU A 116 -9.58 -4.86 -0.15
N TYR A 117 -9.80 -4.22 0.99
CA TYR A 117 -10.85 -4.61 1.93
C TYR A 117 -12.25 -4.37 1.37
N GLY A 118 -12.46 -3.29 0.61
CA GLY A 118 -13.70 -3.03 -0.12
C GLY A 118 -14.03 -4.12 -1.15
N CYS A 119 -13.02 -4.75 -1.74
CA CYS A 119 -13.18 -5.88 -2.66
C CYS A 119 -13.52 -7.21 -1.96
N ILE A 120 -13.51 -7.31 -0.63
CA ILE A 120 -13.78 -8.57 0.07
C ILE A 120 -15.28 -8.71 0.39
N ARG A 121 -15.85 -9.84 -0.03
CA ARG A 121 -17.20 -10.29 0.37
C ARG A 121 -17.09 -11.52 1.27
N VAL A 122 -17.76 -11.47 2.42
CA VAL A 122 -17.74 -12.56 3.41
C VAL A 122 -19.07 -13.31 3.36
N ASP A 123 -19.02 -14.55 2.88
CA ASP A 123 -20.18 -15.41 2.81
C ASP A 123 -20.18 -16.47 3.93
N LYS A 124 -21.38 -16.86 4.40
CA LYS A 124 -21.53 -18.06 5.21
C LYS A 124 -21.07 -19.28 4.42
N LYS A 125 -20.24 -20.12 5.03
CA LYS A 125 -19.76 -21.34 4.39
C LYS A 125 -20.95 -22.28 4.18
N LYS A 126 -21.30 -22.57 2.92
CA LYS A 126 -22.24 -23.64 2.60
C LYS A 126 -21.54 -24.97 2.85
N ILE A 127 -21.96 -25.67 3.90
CA ILE A 127 -21.43 -26.97 4.28
C ILE A 127 -22.28 -28.03 3.58
N PHE A 128 -21.66 -28.83 2.71
CA PHE A 128 -22.31 -29.99 2.10
C PHE A 128 -21.46 -31.23 2.36
N TYR A 129 -21.98 -32.18 3.14
CA TYR A 129 -21.36 -33.47 3.41
C TYR A 129 -22.28 -34.58 2.91
N LYS A 130 -21.79 -35.43 2.00
CA LYS A 130 -22.55 -36.58 1.48
C LYS A 130 -22.79 -37.64 2.57
N ASN A 131 -21.82 -37.90 3.45
CA ASN A 131 -21.92 -38.88 4.54
C ASN A 131 -21.63 -38.21 5.90
N LYS A 132 -22.64 -38.14 6.77
CA LYS A 132 -22.64 -37.40 8.05
C LYS A 132 -22.06 -38.16 9.24
N GLN A 133 -21.83 -39.46 9.13
CA GLN A 133 -21.77 -40.35 10.30
C GLN A 133 -20.54 -40.19 11.20
N ASN A 134 -19.45 -39.53 10.76
CA ASN A 134 -18.24 -39.53 11.57
C ASN A 134 -17.25 -38.37 11.31
N ARG A 135 -17.69 -37.10 11.33
CA ARG A 135 -16.74 -35.98 11.25
C ARG A 135 -17.05 -34.78 12.13
N GLN A 136 -15.99 -34.30 12.77
CA GLN A 136 -15.88 -33.02 13.45
C GLN A 136 -16.35 -31.89 12.53
N GLU A 137 -17.22 -31.04 13.08
CA GLU A 137 -17.66 -29.83 12.43
C GLU A 137 -16.45 -28.96 12.07
N SER A 138 -16.43 -28.42 10.85
CA SER A 138 -15.37 -27.49 10.47
C SER A 138 -15.56 -26.20 11.28
N SER A 139 -14.58 -25.86 12.11
CA SER A 139 -14.57 -24.60 12.88
C SER A 139 -14.77 -23.34 12.01
N ARG A 140 -14.45 -23.40 10.71
CA ARG A 140 -14.60 -22.27 9.78
C ARG A 140 -16.08 -22.02 9.40
N LYS A 141 -16.66 -20.96 9.96
CA LYS A 141 -18.05 -20.50 9.69
C LYS A 141 -18.21 -19.66 8.41
N PHE A 142 -17.17 -18.91 8.02
CA PHE A 142 -17.25 -17.94 6.91
C PHE A 142 -16.17 -18.13 5.86
N THR A 143 -16.47 -17.72 4.63
CA THR A 143 -15.55 -17.72 3.50
C THR A 143 -15.49 -16.32 2.89
N ALA A 144 -14.31 -15.71 2.95
CA ALA A 144 -14.01 -14.49 2.21
C ALA A 144 -13.76 -14.81 0.73
N LYS A 145 -14.33 -13.99 -0.16
CA LYS A 145 -14.14 -14.00 -1.60
C LYS A 145 -13.73 -12.60 -2.04
N TYR A 146 -12.84 -12.49 -3.01
CA TYR A 146 -12.55 -11.20 -3.63
C TYR A 146 -13.47 -11.00 -4.84
N THR A 147 -14.16 -9.86 -4.84
CA THR A 147 -15.03 -9.40 -5.91
C THR A 147 -14.58 -8.04 -6.40
N VAL A 148 -14.72 -7.80 -7.70
CA VAL A 148 -14.52 -6.47 -8.28
C VAL A 148 -15.79 -6.07 -9.01
N ASN A 149 -16.14 -4.79 -8.91
CA ASN A 149 -17.28 -4.25 -9.62
C ASN A 149 -16.90 -3.98 -11.08
N VAL A 150 -17.59 -4.63 -12.01
CA VAL A 150 -17.45 -4.45 -13.45
C VAL A 150 -18.84 -4.14 -13.98
N ASP A 151 -19.03 -2.95 -14.56
CA ASP A 151 -20.31 -2.50 -15.12
C ASP A 151 -21.51 -2.61 -14.15
N GLY A 152 -21.28 -2.33 -12.86
CA GLY A 152 -22.29 -2.41 -11.81
C GLY A 152 -22.52 -3.82 -11.25
N GLN A 153 -21.81 -4.83 -11.75
CA GLN A 153 -21.91 -6.22 -11.28
C GLN A 153 -20.65 -6.65 -10.51
N ASP A 154 -20.85 -7.26 -9.33
CA ASP A 154 -19.75 -7.78 -8.52
C ASP A 154 -19.28 -9.15 -9.05
N VAL A 155 -18.12 -9.16 -9.72
CA VAL A 155 -17.52 -10.35 -10.32
C VAL A 155 -16.52 -10.98 -9.35
N ASN A 156 -16.68 -12.27 -9.06
CA ASN A 156 -15.73 -13.01 -8.20
C ASN A 156 -14.45 -13.40 -8.97
N ILE A 157 -13.31 -12.86 -8.52
CA ILE A 157 -12.00 -13.02 -9.13
C ILE A 157 -11.06 -13.96 -8.36
N SER A 158 -11.51 -14.55 -7.24
CA SER A 158 -10.64 -15.34 -6.35
C SER A 158 -10.69 -16.84 -6.62
N GLY A 159 -9.53 -17.46 -6.87
CA GLY A 159 -9.28 -18.90 -6.70
C GLY A 159 -8.39 -19.13 -5.47
N VAL A 160 -8.96 -19.51 -4.34
CA VAL A 160 -8.19 -19.79 -3.11
C VAL A 160 -7.35 -21.06 -3.30
N ARG A 161 -6.13 -20.95 -3.80
CA ARG A 161 -5.07 -21.93 -3.55
C ARG A 161 -4.27 -21.46 -2.34
N LYS A 162 -4.03 -22.38 -1.41
CA LYS A 162 -3.34 -22.13 -0.13
C LYS A 162 -1.91 -21.65 -0.42
N ASN A 163 -1.56 -20.46 0.09
CA ASN A 163 -0.23 -19.99 0.57
C ASN A 163 0.01 -18.49 0.24
N SER A 164 0.45 -17.73 1.27
CA SER A 164 0.77 -16.28 1.36
C SER A 164 -0.21 -15.20 0.80
N LEU A 165 -0.64 -14.27 1.67
CA LEU A 165 -1.59 -13.16 1.37
C LEU A 165 -1.12 -12.15 0.30
N SER A 166 0.17 -12.04 0.03
CA SER A 166 0.73 -11.06 -0.94
C SER A 166 0.82 -11.59 -2.38
N SER A 167 0.53 -12.88 -2.62
CA SER A 167 0.68 -13.55 -3.92
C SER A 167 -0.65 -14.12 -4.44
N ARG A 168 -1.78 -13.57 -3.97
CA ARG A 168 -3.10 -14.25 -3.99
C ARG A 168 -4.20 -13.56 -4.79
N LEU A 169 -3.93 -12.42 -5.42
CA LEU A 169 -4.87 -11.85 -6.38
C LEU A 169 -4.48 -12.41 -7.77
N CYS A 170 -5.46 -12.96 -8.50
CA CYS A 170 -5.23 -13.46 -9.86
C CYS A 170 -4.91 -12.32 -10.85
N ILE A 171 -5.18 -11.10 -10.43
CA ILE A 171 -4.64 -9.86 -10.96
C ILE A 171 -3.55 -9.48 -9.95
N ASN A 172 -2.28 -9.39 -10.35
CA ASN A 172 -1.26 -8.86 -9.44
C ASN A 172 -1.56 -7.36 -9.25
N LEU A 173 -2.46 -7.03 -8.31
CA LEU A 173 -2.67 -5.68 -7.82
C LEU A 173 -1.62 -5.38 -6.75
#